data_AF-A0A090LJ66-F1
#
_entry.id   AF-A0A090LJ66-F1
#
_cell.length_a   1.000
_cell.length_b   1.000
_cell.length_c   1.000
_cell.angle_alpha   90.00
_cell.angle_beta   90.00
_cell.angle_gamma   90.00
#
_symmetry.space_group_name_H-M   'P 1'
#
loop_
_entity.id
_entity.type
_entity.pdbx_description
1 polymer ?
#
loop_
_entity_poly.entity_id
_entity_poly.type
_entity_poly.pdbx_seq_one_letter_code
_entity_poly.pdbx_strand_id
1 'polypeptide(L)'
;MDQIQIINYRQKLNHSIMEDEFQLSKLLPLIQNLQKSYDDVEKSIQHKKSVLSNLIMYETMKENTMHLLEESNDSIKTSNNYNSPNISPSMLSSISPSSIFQNSLTPDKTFSNISEKEDNYFYKNNISNISSNSSTISNDNVYVATVTMKIAEDSLRNAGGKLIGVNGSNIKKIRRDCACCIHLRGRGSTKLSELNDIQNKNRASVSKAFEPLHVIIQSVHNDRDIAIANVNKAIDRVTQSLDRGIKDADNSRHEIMNLEIKETKKRYNKRSSLYL
;
A
#
# COMPACT_ATOMS: atom_id res chain seq x y z
N MET A 1 12.60 13.12 -60.30
CA MET A 1 13.12 11.96 -59.55
C MET A 1 13.66 10.99 -60.57
N ASP A 2 14.94 10.65 -60.48
CA ASP A 2 15.54 9.67 -61.39
C ASP A 2 15.05 8.26 -61.06
N GLN A 3 14.98 7.41 -62.08
CA GLN A 3 14.49 6.02 -61.99
C GLN A 3 15.25 5.20 -60.92
N ILE A 4 16.53 5.52 -60.71
CA ILE A 4 17.40 4.92 -59.69
C ILE A 4 16.96 5.31 -58.26
N GLN A 5 16.49 6.55 -58.06
CA GLN A 5 16.00 7.00 -56.75
C GLN A 5 14.70 6.27 -56.38
N ILE A 6 13.83 6.05 -57.35
CA ILE A 6 12.56 5.31 -57.17
C ILE A 6 12.84 3.86 -56.78
N ILE A 7 13.80 3.19 -57.43
CA ILE A 7 14.18 1.81 -57.12
C ILE A 7 14.76 1.71 -55.71
N ASN A 8 15.66 2.62 -55.33
CA ASN A 8 16.25 2.66 -53.98
C ASN A 8 15.19 2.90 -52.90
N TYR A 9 14.24 3.81 -53.15
CA TYR A 9 13.15 4.07 -52.22
C TYR A 9 12.27 2.84 -52.02
N ARG A 10 11.92 2.14 -53.12
CA ARG A 10 11.13 0.90 -53.07
C ARG A 10 11.84 -0.21 -52.28
N GLN A 11 13.15 -0.35 -52.43
CA GLN A 11 13.93 -1.33 -51.66
C GLN A 11 13.94 -1.00 -50.16
N LYS A 12 14.14 0.28 -49.80
CA LYS A 12 14.08 0.71 -48.40
C LYS A 12 12.69 0.48 -47.79
N LEU A 13 11.64 0.79 -48.53
CA LEU A 13 10.26 0.58 -48.09
C LEU A 13 9.99 -0.91 -47.84
N ASN A 14 10.37 -1.78 -48.78
CA ASN A 14 10.20 -3.23 -48.62
C ASN A 14 10.99 -3.77 -47.43
N HIS A 15 12.20 -3.26 -47.18
CA HIS A 15 12.99 -3.67 -46.02
C HIS A 15 12.30 -3.26 -44.71
N SER A 16 11.78 -2.03 -44.64
CA SER A 16 11.02 -1.54 -43.48
C SER A 16 9.77 -2.38 -43.22
N ILE A 17 9.01 -2.70 -44.26
CA ILE A 17 7.81 -3.55 -44.15
C ILE A 17 8.16 -4.93 -43.60
N MET A 18 9.22 -5.55 -44.13
CA MET A 18 9.66 -6.86 -43.68
C MET A 18 10.13 -6.86 -42.22
N GLU A 19 10.77 -5.78 -41.77
CA GLU A 19 11.16 -5.62 -40.37
C GLU A 19 9.94 -5.47 -39.45
N ASP A 20 8.94 -4.68 -39.85
CA ASP A 20 7.70 -4.51 -39.11
C ASP A 20 6.90 -5.83 -39.03
N GLU A 21 6.78 -6.57 -40.13
CA GLU A 21 6.16 -7.90 -40.16
C GLU A 21 6.88 -8.88 -39.23
N PHE A 22 8.21 -8.83 -39.19
CA PHE A 22 9.00 -9.65 -38.28
C PHE A 22 8.76 -9.29 -36.82
N GLN A 23 8.69 -8.00 -36.46
CA GLN A 23 8.36 -7.59 -35.10
C GLN A 23 6.93 -8.00 -34.72
N LEU A 24 5.98 -7.87 -35.65
CA LEU A 24 4.59 -8.29 -35.45
C LEU A 24 4.50 -9.81 -35.18
N SER A 25 5.28 -10.61 -35.90
CA SER A 25 5.34 -12.06 -35.68
C SER A 25 5.82 -12.46 -34.28
N LYS A 26 6.67 -11.63 -33.65
CA LYS A 26 7.12 -11.83 -32.27
C LYS A 26 6.09 -11.38 -31.24
N LEU A 27 5.32 -10.34 -31.57
CA LEU A 27 4.33 -9.76 -30.66
C LEU A 27 3.07 -10.64 -30.55
N LEU A 28 2.66 -11.28 -31.65
CA LEU A 28 1.44 -12.09 -31.72
C LEU A 28 1.37 -13.20 -30.65
N PRO A 29 2.42 -14.03 -30.46
CA PRO A 29 2.43 -15.04 -29.40
C PRO A 29 2.37 -14.44 -27.99
N LEU A 30 2.96 -13.26 -27.78
CA LEU A 30 2.91 -12.58 -26.48
C LEU A 30 1.48 -12.12 -26.15
N ILE A 31 0.77 -11.57 -27.14
CA ILE A 31 -0.64 -11.17 -26.99
C ILE A 31 -1.50 -12.41 -26.68
N GLN A 32 -1.31 -13.51 -27.42
CA GLN A 32 -2.04 -14.76 -27.17
C GLN A 32 -1.78 -15.33 -25.77
N ASN A 33 -0.53 -15.31 -25.31
CA ASN A 33 -0.18 -15.76 -23.96
C ASN A 33 -0.79 -14.87 -22.87
N LEU A 34 -0.79 -13.55 -23.08
CA LEU A 34 -1.42 -12.62 -22.16
C LEU A 34 -2.92 -12.84 -22.07
N GLN A 35 -3.58 -13.06 -23.21
CA GLN A 35 -5.02 -13.35 -23.27
C GLN A 35 -5.36 -14.65 -22.55
N LYS A 36 -4.58 -15.71 -22.77
CA LYS A 36 -4.73 -16.97 -22.02
C LYS A 36 -4.55 -16.77 -20.51
N SER A 37 -3.54 -16.00 -20.10
CA SER A 37 -3.32 -15.71 -18.68
C SER A 37 -4.47 -14.92 -18.06
N TYR A 38 -5.11 -14.04 -18.83
CA TYR A 38 -6.30 -13.31 -18.39
C TYR A 38 -7.48 -14.27 -18.16
N ASP A 39 -7.75 -15.17 -19.11
CA ASP A 39 -8.82 -16.16 -19.01
C ASP A 39 -8.64 -17.08 -17.79
N ASP A 40 -7.40 -17.49 -17.49
CA ASP A 40 -7.09 -18.34 -16.33
C ASP A 40 -7.34 -17.61 -15.00
N VAL A 41 -6.98 -16.31 -14.92
CA VAL A 41 -7.26 -15.47 -13.75
C VAL A 41 -8.76 -15.26 -13.57
N GLU A 42 -9.50 -14.99 -14.65
CA GLU A 42 -10.95 -14.82 -14.62
C GLU A 42 -11.65 -16.08 -14.10
N LYS A 43 -11.27 -17.26 -14.62
CA LYS A 43 -11.77 -18.56 -14.12
C LYS A 43 -11.46 -18.76 -12.63
N SER A 44 -10.25 -18.40 -12.20
CA SER A 44 -9.87 -18.49 -10.78
C SER A 44 -10.72 -17.60 -9.89
N ILE A 45 -11.01 -16.36 -10.33
CA ILE A 45 -11.87 -15.42 -9.60
C ILE A 45 -13.30 -15.97 -9.52
N GLN A 46 -13.86 -16.46 -10.62
CA GLN A 46 -15.20 -17.05 -10.64
C GLN A 46 -15.31 -18.24 -9.69
N HIS A 47 -14.30 -19.12 -9.69
CA HIS A 47 -14.25 -20.25 -8.76
C HIS A 47 -14.21 -19.79 -7.30
N LYS A 48 -13.36 -18.83 -6.95
CA LYS A 48 -13.28 -18.27 -5.59
C LYS A 48 -14.58 -17.62 -5.14
N LYS A 49 -15.27 -16.91 -6.04
CA LYS A 49 -16.60 -16.33 -5.76
C LYS A 49 -17.63 -17.42 -5.46
N SER A 50 -17.64 -18.51 -6.22
CA SER A 50 -18.52 -19.64 -5.98
C SER A 50 -18.25 -20.31 -4.63
N VAL A 51 -16.97 -20.55 -4.29
CA VAL A 51 -16.57 -21.11 -2.98
C VAL A 51 -17.00 -20.21 -1.84
N LEU A 52 -16.78 -18.89 -1.95
CA LEU A 52 -17.20 -17.93 -0.93
C LEU A 52 -18.72 -17.93 -0.74
N SER A 53 -19.48 -17.95 -1.84
CA SER A 53 -20.95 -18.03 -1.78
C SER A 53 -21.42 -19.29 -1.05
N ASN A 54 -20.79 -20.44 -1.31
CA ASN A 54 -21.10 -21.69 -0.61
C ASN A 54 -20.77 -21.58 0.88
N LEU A 55 -19.64 -20.97 1.24
CA LEU A 55 -19.23 -20.80 2.64
C LEU A 55 -20.23 -19.94 3.42
N ILE A 56 -20.66 -18.82 2.83
CA ILE A 56 -21.68 -17.93 3.42
C ILE A 56 -23.00 -18.68 3.63
N MET A 57 -23.40 -19.53 2.68
CA MET A 57 -24.59 -20.37 2.82
C MET A 57 -24.47 -21.36 3.98
N TYR A 58 -23.30 -22.00 4.15
CA TYR A 58 -23.07 -22.89 5.29
C TYR A 58 -23.07 -22.15 6.63
N GLU A 59 -22.48 -20.96 6.69
CA GLU A 59 -22.43 -20.13 7.89
C GLU A 59 -23.85 -19.69 8.32
N THR A 60 -24.64 -19.19 7.37
CA THR A 60 -26.04 -18.80 7.62
C THR A 60 -26.93 -19.99 8.02
N MET A 61 -26.76 -21.17 7.39
CA MET A 61 -27.46 -22.38 7.83
C MET A 61 -27.10 -22.80 9.26
N LYS A 62 -25.81 -22.69 9.62
CA LYS A 62 -25.32 -23.01 10.98
C LYS A 62 -25.85 -22.02 12.02
N GLU A 63 -25.86 -20.74 11.70
CA GLU A 63 -26.39 -19.68 12.58
C GLU A 63 -27.90 -19.88 12.83
N ASN A 64 -28.66 -20.20 11.78
CA ASN A 64 -30.09 -20.52 11.91
C ASN A 64 -30.35 -21.80 12.72
N THR A 65 -29.48 -22.82 12.64
CA THR A 65 -29.62 -24.04 13.47
C THR A 65 -29.23 -23.81 14.92
N MET A 66 -28.28 -22.92 15.20
CA MET A 66 -27.94 -22.50 16.56
C MET A 66 -29.09 -21.75 17.23
N HIS A 67 -29.75 -20.83 16.51
CA HIS A 67 -30.90 -20.08 17.04
C HIS A 67 -32.07 -21.00 17.41
N LEU A 68 -32.32 -22.05 16.62
CA LEU A 68 -33.35 -23.08 16.91
C LEU A 68 -33.01 -23.93 18.15
N LEU A 69 -31.73 -24.12 18.46
CA LEU A 69 -31.27 -24.84 19.66
C LEU A 69 -31.25 -23.95 20.91
N GLU A 70 -31.10 -22.64 20.77
CA GLU A 70 -31.22 -21.69 21.88
C GLU A 70 -32.70 -21.46 22.27
N GLU A 71 -33.62 -21.34 21.30
CA GLU A 71 -35.07 -21.22 21.57
C GLU A 71 -35.68 -22.48 22.23
N SER A 72 -35.05 -23.64 22.08
CA SER A 72 -35.50 -24.89 22.72
C SER A 72 -34.97 -25.11 24.14
N ASN A 73 -34.05 -24.27 24.64
CA ASN A 73 -33.53 -24.35 26.00
C ASN A 73 -34.18 -23.37 27.00
N ASP A 74 -34.87 -22.33 26.52
CA ASP A 74 -35.60 -21.38 27.38
C ASP A 74 -37.03 -21.80 27.72
N SER A 75 -37.51 -22.95 27.24
CA SER A 75 -38.87 -23.44 27.51
C SER A 75 -38.99 -24.47 28.65
N ILE A 76 -37.91 -24.75 29.40
CA ILE A 76 -37.97 -25.59 30.62
C ILE A 76 -38.01 -24.70 31.87
N LYS A 77 -39.13 -24.00 32.07
CA LYS A 77 -39.70 -23.69 33.39
C LYS A 77 -41.10 -23.10 33.24
N THR A 78 -42.07 -23.75 33.89
CA THR A 78 -43.52 -23.44 34.00
C THR A 78 -44.30 -23.63 32.70
N SER A 79 -45.29 -24.52 32.57
CA SER A 79 -46.40 -24.83 33.46
C SER A 79 -47.19 -26.07 32.98
N ASN A 80 -48.01 -26.63 33.88
CA ASN A 80 -48.86 -27.79 33.66
C ASN A 80 -50.03 -27.53 32.67
N ASN A 81 -50.34 -28.60 31.93
CA ASN A 81 -51.69 -29.12 31.59
C ASN A 81 -52.42 -28.69 30.30
N TYR A 82 -52.98 -29.76 29.68
CA TYR A 82 -54.04 -29.90 28.67
C TYR A 82 -53.72 -29.92 27.15
N ASN A 83 -54.01 -31.12 26.61
CA ASN A 83 -54.57 -31.52 25.30
C ASN A 83 -53.69 -31.50 24.03
N SER A 84 -53.44 -32.74 23.54
CA SER A 84 -53.15 -33.15 22.14
C SER A 84 -54.30 -32.73 21.17
N PRO A 85 -54.20 -32.78 19.82
CA PRO A 85 -53.20 -33.47 18.98
C PRO A 85 -52.73 -32.77 17.67
N ASN A 86 -51.74 -33.40 17.01
CA ASN A 86 -51.43 -33.48 15.57
C ASN A 86 -51.33 -32.18 14.71
N ILE A 87 -50.24 -32.04 13.95
CA ILE A 87 -50.22 -32.09 12.46
C ILE A 87 -48.77 -31.93 11.93
N SER A 88 -48.50 -32.71 10.90
CA SER A 88 -47.27 -32.91 10.11
C SER A 88 -46.90 -31.72 9.20
N PRO A 89 -45.73 -31.79 8.50
CA PRO A 89 -45.03 -30.66 7.90
C PRO A 89 -45.39 -30.42 6.42
N SER A 90 -45.24 -29.18 5.95
CA SER A 90 -45.24 -28.78 4.53
C SER A 90 -44.69 -27.36 4.44
N MET A 91 -44.12 -26.82 3.39
CA MET A 91 -43.63 -27.23 2.07
C MET A 91 -42.89 -25.99 1.52
N LEU A 92 -42.10 -26.20 0.48
CA LEU A 92 -41.43 -25.20 -0.34
C LEU A 92 -42.24 -23.89 -0.56
N SER A 93 -41.55 -22.76 -0.76
CA SER A 93 -41.24 -22.24 -2.11
C SER A 93 -40.95 -20.72 -2.13
N SER A 94 -39.97 -20.37 -2.97
CA SER A 94 -39.91 -19.18 -3.85
C SER A 94 -40.28 -17.80 -3.30
N ILE A 95 -39.37 -16.83 -3.46
CA ILE A 95 -39.62 -15.59 -4.23
C ILE A 95 -38.27 -15.01 -4.69
N SER A 96 -38.25 -14.67 -5.98
CA SER A 96 -37.19 -14.03 -6.76
C SER A 96 -37.04 -12.53 -6.42
N PRO A 97 -36.02 -11.83 -6.97
CA PRO A 97 -35.53 -10.55 -6.48
C PRO A 97 -36.37 -9.38 -7.00
N SER A 98 -36.32 -8.24 -6.29
CA SER A 98 -36.83 -6.97 -6.81
C SER A 98 -35.88 -5.83 -6.51
N SER A 99 -35.82 -4.97 -7.51
CA SER A 99 -34.83 -3.98 -7.87
C SER A 99 -35.13 -2.58 -7.34
N ILE A 100 -34.07 -1.76 -7.26
CA ILE A 100 -34.04 -0.30 -7.55
C ILE A 100 -34.91 0.62 -6.67
N PHE A 101 -34.24 1.54 -5.94
CA PHE A 101 -34.59 2.97 -6.00
C PHE A 101 -33.38 3.86 -5.71
N GLN A 102 -33.22 4.89 -6.53
CA GLN A 102 -32.22 5.95 -6.50
C GLN A 102 -32.60 7.09 -5.53
N ASN A 103 -31.57 7.80 -5.05
CA ASN A 103 -31.47 9.25 -4.77
C ASN A 103 -32.56 9.97 -3.94
N SER A 104 -32.13 10.73 -2.92
CA SER A 104 -32.03 12.20 -3.03
C SER A 104 -31.57 12.89 -1.73
N LEU A 105 -31.10 14.12 -1.95
CA LEU A 105 -30.49 15.14 -1.09
C LEU A 105 -31.17 15.44 0.26
N THR A 106 -30.39 15.94 1.22
CA THR A 106 -30.40 17.37 1.64
C THR A 106 -29.25 17.70 2.60
N PRO A 107 -28.58 18.85 2.41
CA PRO A 107 -27.72 19.52 3.39
C PRO A 107 -28.37 20.83 3.91
N ASP A 108 -28.18 21.12 5.20
CA ASP A 108 -28.32 22.42 5.89
C ASP A 108 -28.28 22.11 7.41
N LYS A 109 -27.72 22.88 8.35
CA LYS A 109 -27.34 24.29 8.40
C LYS A 109 -26.50 24.53 9.66
N THR A 110 -25.33 25.17 9.47
CA THR A 110 -24.86 26.41 10.12
C THR A 110 -24.49 26.58 11.63
N PHE A 111 -23.39 27.35 11.78
CA PHE A 111 -22.90 28.27 12.84
C PHE A 111 -22.28 27.63 14.11
N SER A 112 -21.05 27.99 14.51
CA SER A 112 -20.61 29.38 14.80
C SER A 112 -19.08 29.56 14.83
N ASN A 113 -18.67 30.79 14.44
CA ASN A 113 -17.36 31.42 14.61
C ASN A 113 -17.00 31.64 16.09
N ILE A 114 -15.73 31.43 16.48
CA ILE A 114 -14.96 32.24 17.47
C ILE A 114 -13.46 32.06 17.09
N SER A 115 -12.87 33.02 16.37
CA SER A 115 -12.03 34.13 16.85
C SER A 115 -10.67 33.74 17.48
N GLU A 116 -9.66 34.35 16.87
CA GLU A 116 -8.24 34.50 17.21
C GLU A 116 -7.91 34.58 18.71
N LYS A 117 -6.77 33.97 19.07
CA LYS A 117 -5.75 34.63 19.90
C LYS A 117 -4.40 33.93 19.79
N GLU A 118 -3.44 34.72 19.34
CA GLU A 118 -2.01 34.55 19.57
C GLU A 118 -1.75 34.36 21.07
N ASP A 119 -0.82 33.48 21.44
CA ASP A 119 0.13 33.75 22.52
C ASP A 119 1.36 32.84 22.41
N ASN A 120 2.46 33.50 22.05
CA ASN A 120 3.83 33.07 22.29
C ASN A 120 4.06 32.86 23.79
N TYR A 121 4.48 31.67 24.23
CA TYR A 121 5.31 31.57 25.42
C TYR A 121 6.49 30.61 25.25
N PHE A 122 7.65 31.25 25.25
CA PHE A 122 8.99 30.71 25.39
C PHE A 122 9.18 29.92 26.69
N TYR A 123 10.09 28.94 26.59
CA TYR A 123 10.85 28.24 27.63
C TYR A 123 10.77 28.81 29.06
N LYS A 124 10.40 27.94 30.01
CA LYS A 124 10.87 28.04 31.39
C LYS A 124 11.27 26.67 31.92
N ASN A 125 12.58 26.54 32.14
CA ASN A 125 13.22 25.48 32.91
C ASN A 125 12.54 25.34 34.28
N ASN A 126 12.23 24.10 34.68
CA ASN A 126 12.23 23.73 36.08
C ASN A 126 13.11 22.49 36.24
N ILE A 127 14.29 22.75 36.81
CA ILE A 127 15.16 21.78 37.45
C ILE A 127 14.44 21.35 38.73
N SER A 128 14.02 20.09 38.79
CA SER A 128 13.77 19.41 40.05
C SER A 128 14.66 18.17 40.09
N ASN A 129 15.76 18.31 40.84
CA ASN A 129 16.57 17.21 41.35
C ASN A 129 15.65 16.27 42.13
N ILE A 130 15.35 15.11 41.55
CA ILE A 130 14.91 13.94 42.30
C ILE A 130 16.00 12.90 42.10
N SER A 131 16.87 12.81 43.10
CA SER A 131 17.76 11.69 43.32
C SER A 131 16.91 10.47 43.65
N SER A 132 16.52 9.71 42.63
CA SER A 132 16.04 8.35 42.77
C SER A 132 17.06 7.43 42.12
N ASN A 133 17.86 6.79 42.96
CA ASN A 133 18.53 5.52 42.65
C ASN A 133 17.46 4.49 42.28
N SER A 134 17.06 4.47 41.01
CA SER A 134 16.46 3.29 40.40
C SER A 134 17.49 2.75 39.43
N SER A 135 17.98 1.56 39.71
CA SER A 135 18.71 0.72 38.76
C SER A 135 18.10 0.87 37.37
N THR A 136 18.78 1.60 36.48
CA THR A 136 18.36 1.78 35.10
C THR A 136 18.41 0.41 34.45
N ILE A 137 17.26 -0.25 34.38
CA ILE A 137 17.00 -1.27 33.37
C ILE A 137 17.12 -0.48 32.07
N SER A 138 18.32 -0.47 31.49
CA SER A 138 18.54 0.12 30.18
C SER A 138 17.65 -0.65 29.23
N ASN A 139 16.51 -0.06 28.86
CA ASN A 139 15.67 -0.58 27.81
C ASN A 139 16.52 -0.55 26.54
N ASP A 140 17.20 -1.66 26.27
CA ASP A 140 17.97 -1.94 25.06
C ASP A 140 17.05 -2.13 23.85
N ASN A 141 15.82 -1.65 23.93
CA ASN A 141 14.85 -1.72 22.87
C ASN A 141 15.00 -0.50 21.97
N VAL A 142 14.86 -0.76 20.68
CA VAL A 142 14.94 0.22 19.60
C VAL A 142 13.69 0.06 18.77
N TYR A 143 13.02 1.17 18.54
CA TYR A 143 11.83 1.25 17.71
C TYR A 143 12.23 1.54 16.27
N VAL A 144 11.70 0.73 15.36
CA VAL A 144 11.87 0.86 13.92
C VAL A 144 10.52 1.25 13.33
N ALA A 145 10.39 2.52 12.96
CA ALA A 145 9.22 3.03 12.25
C ALA A 145 9.49 2.97 10.74
N THR A 146 8.62 2.31 9.99
CA THR A 146 8.76 2.13 8.53
C THR A 146 7.47 2.56 7.84
N VAL A 147 7.60 3.40 6.81
CA VAL A 147 6.51 3.83 5.94
C VAL A 147 6.82 3.48 4.51
N THR A 148 5.84 2.93 3.81
CA THR A 148 5.87 2.73 2.37
C THR A 148 4.86 3.68 1.73
N MET A 149 5.33 4.56 0.85
CA MET A 149 4.54 5.59 0.19
C MET A 149 4.56 5.39 -1.32
N LYS A 150 3.39 5.24 -1.93
CA LYS A 150 3.20 5.18 -3.38
C LYS A 150 3.23 6.57 -3.98
N ILE A 151 3.94 6.70 -5.10
CA ILE A 151 4.09 7.97 -5.80
C ILE A 151 2.87 8.20 -6.70
N ALA A 152 2.29 9.39 -6.66
CA ALA A 152 1.16 9.79 -7.49
C ALA A 152 1.56 9.73 -8.97
N GLU A 153 0.62 9.37 -9.86
CA GLU A 153 0.93 9.07 -11.26
C GLU A 153 1.57 10.24 -12.02
N ASP A 154 1.13 11.45 -11.75
CA ASP A 154 1.65 12.68 -12.34
C ASP A 154 3.00 13.12 -11.74
N SER A 155 3.29 12.72 -10.50
CA SER A 155 4.61 12.88 -9.87
C SER A 155 5.60 11.77 -10.25
N LEU A 156 5.17 10.68 -10.91
CA LEU A 156 6.06 9.59 -11.35
C LEU A 156 7.13 10.07 -12.33
N ARG A 157 6.76 10.98 -13.24
CA ARG A 157 7.68 11.50 -14.24
C ARG A 157 8.80 12.26 -13.54
N ASN A 158 10.02 11.75 -13.67
CA ASN A 158 11.21 12.31 -13.03
C ASN A 158 11.20 12.24 -11.48
N ALA A 159 10.40 11.36 -10.87
CA ALA A 159 10.40 11.15 -9.41
C ALA A 159 11.81 10.89 -8.86
N GLY A 160 12.58 10.03 -9.56
CA GLY A 160 13.97 9.74 -9.22
C GLY A 160 14.85 10.99 -9.26
N GLY A 161 14.80 11.79 -10.33
CA GLY A 161 15.62 13.00 -10.42
C GLY A 161 15.25 14.06 -9.39
N LYS A 162 13.95 14.25 -9.12
CA LYS A 162 13.45 15.20 -8.11
C LYS A 162 13.85 14.79 -6.69
N LEU A 163 13.61 13.53 -6.32
CA LEU A 163 13.87 13.03 -4.97
C LEU A 163 15.37 12.84 -4.70
N ILE A 164 16.10 12.22 -5.64
CA ILE A 164 17.53 11.93 -5.47
C ILE A 164 18.34 13.24 -5.58
N GLY A 165 18.00 14.08 -6.57
CA GLY A 165 18.76 15.28 -6.90
C GLY A 165 20.11 14.96 -7.55
N VAL A 166 20.83 16.00 -7.94
CA VAL A 166 22.16 15.88 -8.56
C VAL A 166 23.10 15.18 -7.56
N ASN A 167 23.75 14.08 -7.99
CA ASN A 167 24.67 13.26 -7.18
C ASN A 167 24.09 12.75 -5.84
N GLY A 168 22.76 12.63 -5.76
CA GLY A 168 22.09 12.20 -4.53
C GLY A 168 22.07 13.27 -3.43
N SER A 169 22.34 14.53 -3.76
CA SER A 169 22.43 15.62 -2.77
C SER A 169 21.13 15.82 -1.99
N ASN A 170 19.98 15.83 -2.68
CA ASN A 170 18.69 16.07 -2.06
C ASN A 170 18.33 14.92 -1.10
N ILE A 171 18.39 13.68 -1.57
CA ILE A 171 18.07 12.52 -0.73
C ILE A 171 19.04 12.37 0.46
N LYS A 172 20.34 12.69 0.29
CA LYS A 172 21.31 12.72 1.39
C LYS A 172 20.96 13.79 2.43
N LYS A 173 20.49 14.97 1.99
CA LYS A 173 20.04 16.04 2.87
C LYS A 173 18.81 15.61 3.68
N ILE A 174 17.79 15.06 3.03
CA ILE A 174 16.57 14.59 3.72
C ILE A 174 16.92 13.52 4.77
N ARG A 175 17.77 12.54 4.42
CA ARG A 175 18.22 11.50 5.36
C ARG A 175 18.91 12.08 6.59
N ARG A 176 19.75 13.11 6.41
CA ARG A 176 20.45 13.79 7.52
C ARG A 176 19.48 14.61 8.37
N ASP A 177 18.64 15.42 7.74
CA ASP A 177 17.72 16.35 8.42
C ASP A 177 16.62 15.64 9.22
N CYS A 178 16.23 14.44 8.78
CA CYS A 178 15.13 13.67 9.37
C CYS A 178 15.59 12.42 10.14
N ALA A 179 16.90 12.13 10.20
CA ALA A 179 17.43 10.91 10.83
C ALA A 179 16.74 9.62 10.33
N CYS A 180 16.52 9.54 9.01
CA CYS A 180 15.82 8.44 8.35
C CYS A 180 16.67 7.81 7.26
N CYS A 181 16.47 6.52 7.01
CA CYS A 181 16.86 5.85 5.78
C CYS A 181 15.72 5.96 4.76
N ILE A 182 16.04 6.29 3.50
CA ILE A 182 15.04 6.49 2.46
C ILE A 182 15.45 5.74 1.20
N HIS A 183 14.57 4.91 0.65
CA HIS A 183 14.81 4.11 -0.54
C HIS A 183 13.72 4.33 -1.59
N LEU A 184 14.11 4.67 -2.82
CA LEU A 184 13.22 4.59 -3.98
C LEU A 184 13.26 3.15 -4.52
N ARG A 185 12.10 2.52 -4.64
CA ARG A 185 11.93 1.12 -5.05
C ARG A 185 10.74 0.99 -6.01
N GLY A 186 10.55 -0.18 -6.59
CA GLY A 186 9.51 -0.41 -7.58
C GLY A 186 9.96 -0.21 -9.03
N ARG A 187 9.01 -0.35 -9.96
CA ARG A 187 9.22 -0.20 -11.40
C ARG A 187 9.79 1.19 -11.72
N GLY A 188 10.89 1.23 -12.46
CA GLY A 188 11.56 2.48 -12.86
C GLY A 188 12.49 3.09 -11.80
N SER A 189 12.64 2.47 -10.62
CA SER A 189 13.60 2.93 -9.60
C SER A 189 15.07 2.61 -9.94
N THR A 190 15.30 1.62 -10.81
CA THR A 190 16.62 1.15 -11.22
C THR A 190 16.85 1.49 -12.69
N LYS A 191 18.05 1.95 -13.03
CA LYS A 191 18.42 2.23 -14.43
C LYS A 191 18.41 0.94 -15.24
N LEU A 192 17.98 1.01 -16.50
CA LEU A 192 17.89 -0.16 -17.38
C LEU A 192 19.24 -0.89 -17.53
N SER A 193 20.35 -0.15 -17.54
CA SER A 193 21.71 -0.68 -17.57
C SER A 193 22.06 -1.56 -16.37
N GLU A 194 21.52 -1.25 -15.18
CA GLU A 194 21.77 -2.01 -13.94
C GLU A 194 20.82 -3.21 -13.81
N LEU A 195 19.69 -3.19 -14.50
CA LEU A 195 18.68 -4.25 -14.47
C LEU A 195 19.12 -5.51 -15.25
N ASN A 196 19.87 -5.32 -16.34
CA ASN A 196 20.33 -6.41 -17.21
C ASN A 196 21.57 -7.14 -16.69
N ASP A 197 22.19 -6.62 -15.63
CA ASP A 197 23.37 -7.23 -15.02
C ASP A 197 22.96 -8.45 -14.18
N ILE A 198 23.44 -9.63 -14.57
CA ILE A 198 23.11 -10.92 -13.95
C ILE A 198 23.48 -10.93 -12.46
N GLN A 199 24.52 -10.19 -12.06
CA GLN A 199 24.93 -10.08 -10.65
C GLN A 199 23.93 -9.31 -9.79
N ASN A 200 23.08 -8.47 -10.39
CA ASN A 200 22.12 -7.63 -9.67
C ASN A 200 20.73 -8.26 -9.51
N LYS A 201 20.48 -9.45 -10.09
CA LYS A 201 19.17 -10.13 -10.04
C LYS A 201 18.64 -10.32 -8.61
N ASN A 202 19.54 -10.55 -7.64
CA ASN A 202 19.18 -10.77 -6.24
C ASN A 202 19.15 -9.49 -5.39
N ARG A 203 19.44 -8.30 -5.96
CA ARG A 203 19.31 -7.06 -5.20
C ARG A 203 17.85 -6.76 -4.92
N ALA A 204 17.56 -6.30 -3.71
CA ALA A 204 16.21 -5.89 -3.27
C ALA A 204 15.54 -4.83 -4.16
N SER A 205 16.31 -4.06 -4.95
CA SER A 205 15.77 -3.15 -5.98
C SER A 205 15.17 -3.89 -7.17
N VAL A 206 15.82 -4.97 -7.60
CA VAL A 206 15.45 -5.76 -8.77
C VAL A 206 14.33 -6.74 -8.43
N SER A 207 14.39 -7.35 -7.24
CA SER A 207 13.32 -8.23 -6.72
C SER A 207 12.01 -7.51 -6.38
N LYS A 208 11.97 -6.18 -6.47
CA LYS A 208 10.77 -5.35 -6.28
C LYS A 208 10.43 -4.57 -7.54
N ALA A 209 11.07 -4.87 -8.68
CA ALA A 209 10.87 -4.13 -9.93
C ALA A 209 9.44 -4.27 -10.51
N PHE A 210 8.69 -5.27 -10.06
CA PHE A 210 7.29 -5.50 -10.41
C PHE A 210 6.31 -4.71 -9.53
N GLU A 211 6.73 -4.25 -8.35
CA GLU A 211 5.90 -3.36 -7.51
C GLU A 211 5.80 -1.96 -8.17
N PRO A 212 4.68 -1.23 -8.00
CA PRO A 212 4.59 0.18 -8.43
C PRO A 212 5.72 1.02 -7.83
N LEU A 213 6.11 2.12 -8.49
CA LEU A 213 7.17 3.00 -7.96
C LEU A 213 6.75 3.59 -6.62
N HIS A 214 7.57 3.36 -5.59
CA HIS A 214 7.26 3.76 -4.21
C HIS A 214 8.54 4.15 -3.45
N VAL A 215 8.35 4.88 -2.36
CA VAL A 215 9.40 5.30 -1.44
C VAL A 215 9.22 4.56 -0.12
N ILE A 216 10.29 3.95 0.37
CA ILE A 216 10.35 3.35 1.71
C ILE A 216 11.14 4.31 2.60
N ILE A 217 10.53 4.76 3.69
CA ILE A 217 11.10 5.64 4.71
C ILE A 217 11.21 4.84 6.00
N GLN A 218 12.38 4.84 6.63
CA GLN A 218 12.63 4.09 7.85
C GLN A 218 13.37 4.96 8.86
N SER A 219 12.86 5.07 10.09
CA SER A 219 13.58 5.64 11.22
C SER A 219 13.83 4.58 12.28
N VAL A 220 14.94 4.74 12.99
CA VAL A 220 15.39 3.83 14.05
C VAL A 220 15.79 4.70 15.24
N HIS A 221 15.07 4.58 16.35
CA HIS A 221 15.34 5.37 17.55
C HIS A 221 15.00 4.59 18.82
N ASN A 222 15.65 4.92 19.95
CA ASN A 222 15.36 4.28 21.25
C ASN A 222 13.99 4.70 21.81
N ASP A 223 13.48 5.83 21.33
CA ASP A 223 12.18 6.39 21.69
C ASP A 223 11.22 6.23 20.51
N ARG A 224 10.05 5.66 20.79
CA ARG A 224 8.99 5.42 19.82
C ARG A 224 8.49 6.71 19.19
N ASP A 225 8.25 7.75 19.99
CA ASP A 225 7.63 8.98 19.51
C ASP A 225 8.59 9.75 18.61
N ILE A 226 9.87 9.74 18.94
CA ILE A 226 10.93 10.31 18.09
C ILE A 226 11.05 9.54 16.77
N ALA A 227 10.98 8.20 16.80
CA ALA A 227 11.01 7.40 15.57
C ALA A 227 9.84 7.75 14.63
N ILE A 228 8.63 7.92 15.18
CA ILE A 228 7.44 8.31 14.42
C ILE A 228 7.58 9.75 13.90
N ALA A 229 8.00 10.69 14.76
CA ALA A 229 8.18 12.10 14.38
C ALA A 229 9.21 12.26 13.24
N ASN A 230 10.31 11.50 13.28
CA ASN A 230 11.32 11.48 12.23
C ASN A 230 10.75 10.99 10.89
N VAL A 231 9.92 9.94 10.92
CA VAL A 231 9.26 9.43 9.72
C VAL A 231 8.27 10.45 9.17
N ASN A 232 7.42 11.05 9.99
CA ASN A 232 6.46 12.07 9.56
C ASN A 232 7.16 13.28 8.93
N LYS A 233 8.22 13.78 9.58
CA LYS A 233 9.06 14.85 9.03
C LYS A 233 9.70 14.46 7.69
N ALA A 234 10.09 13.20 7.53
CA ALA A 234 10.63 12.69 6.28
C ALA A 234 9.55 12.58 5.18
N ILE A 235 8.31 12.18 5.52
CA ILE A 235 7.18 12.17 4.58
C ILE A 235 7.00 13.56 3.97
N ASP A 236 6.91 14.60 4.82
CA ASP A 236 6.72 15.98 4.35
C ASP A 236 7.82 16.43 3.38
N ARG A 237 9.08 16.14 3.71
CA ARG A 237 10.24 16.49 2.86
C ARG A 237 10.30 15.69 1.57
N VAL A 238 9.87 14.43 1.58
CA VAL A 238 9.80 13.59 0.39
C VAL A 238 8.67 14.09 -0.52
N THR A 239 7.47 14.32 0.01
CA THR A 239 6.33 14.91 -0.72
C THR A 239 6.71 16.23 -1.37
N GLN A 240 7.28 17.16 -0.59
CA GLN A 240 7.76 18.44 -1.11
C GLN A 240 8.78 18.28 -2.25
N SER A 241 9.65 17.27 -2.17
CA SER A 241 10.63 16.99 -3.22
C SER A 241 9.97 16.45 -4.49
N LEU A 242 9.02 15.52 -4.35
CA LEU A 242 8.32 14.89 -5.47
C LEU A 242 7.40 15.88 -6.22
N ASP A 243 6.77 16.78 -5.48
CA ASP A 243 5.83 17.76 -6.01
C ASP A 243 6.50 19.05 -6.51
N ARG A 244 7.82 19.14 -6.42
CA ARG A 244 8.58 20.28 -6.94
C ARG A 244 8.24 20.53 -8.42
N GLY A 245 7.69 21.71 -8.70
CA GLY A 245 7.31 22.17 -10.04
C GLY A 245 5.89 21.78 -10.49
N ILE A 246 5.07 21.19 -9.61
CA ILE A 246 3.63 20.97 -9.83
C ILE A 246 2.88 22.16 -9.23
N LYS A 247 1.99 22.79 -10.00
CA LYS A 247 1.08 23.83 -9.51
C LYS A 247 -0.11 23.13 -8.85
N ASP A 248 -0.59 23.64 -7.71
CA ASP A 248 -1.70 23.07 -6.94
C ASP A 248 -1.44 21.66 -6.39
N ALA A 249 -0.22 21.44 -5.88
CA ALA A 249 0.15 20.18 -5.25
C ALA A 249 -0.46 20.06 -3.85
N ASP A 250 -1.50 19.23 -3.72
CA ASP A 250 -2.00 18.76 -2.43
C ASP A 250 -1.05 17.74 -1.79
N ASN A 251 -0.67 17.97 -0.53
CA ASN A 251 0.21 17.07 0.22
C ASN A 251 -0.34 15.64 0.40
N SER A 252 -1.62 15.41 0.09
CA SER A 252 -2.35 14.14 0.21
C SER A 252 -2.34 13.29 -1.07
N ARG A 253 -1.70 13.75 -2.16
CA ARG A 253 -1.67 13.03 -3.45
C ARG A 253 -0.88 11.72 -3.40
N HIS A 254 0.10 11.64 -2.51
CA HIS A 254 0.89 10.44 -2.30
C HIS A 254 0.20 9.52 -1.29
N GLU A 255 -0.03 8.27 -1.70
CA GLU A 255 -0.77 7.30 -0.92
C GLU A 255 0.18 6.55 0.03
N ILE A 256 -0.07 6.60 1.34
CA ILE A 256 0.64 5.76 2.32
C ILE A 256 0.07 4.35 2.23
N MET A 257 0.87 3.42 1.70
CA MET A 257 0.46 2.01 1.54
C MET A 257 0.59 1.22 2.84
N ASN A 258 1.60 1.54 3.64
CA ASN A 258 1.88 0.83 4.88
C ASN A 258 2.60 1.75 5.87
N LEU A 259 2.22 1.64 7.15
CA LEU A 259 2.89 2.25 8.29
C LEU A 259 3.06 1.16 9.36
N GLU A 260 4.30 0.84 9.69
CA GLU A 260 4.64 -0.20 10.65
C GLU A 260 5.62 0.34 11.69
N ILE A 261 5.36 0.04 12.97
CA ILE A 261 6.26 0.36 14.07
C ILE A 261 6.60 -0.95 14.79
N LYS A 262 7.87 -1.32 14.77
CA LYS A 262 8.39 -2.55 15.38
C LYS A 262 9.34 -2.21 16.51
N GLU A 263 9.11 -2.81 17.67
CA GLU A 263 10.07 -2.81 18.76
C GLU A 263 11.07 -3.96 18.56
N THR A 264 12.36 -3.65 18.62
CA THR A 264 13.43 -4.63 18.38
C THR A 264 14.54 -4.47 19.40
N LYS A 265 15.16 -5.58 19.82
CA LYS A 265 16.34 -5.51 20.69
C LYS A 265 17.54 -4.94 19.91
N LYS A 266 18.25 -4.01 20.54
CA LYS A 266 19.47 -3.39 20.02
C LYS A 266 20.50 -4.47 19.73
N ARG A 267 20.85 -4.63 18.46
CA ARG A 267 21.94 -5.53 18.06
C ARG A 267 23.26 -4.80 18.25
N TYR A 268 24.01 -5.19 19.28
CA TYR A 268 25.40 -4.75 19.43
C TYR A 268 26.24 -5.40 18.33
N ASN A 269 26.78 -4.58 17.43
CA ASN A 269 27.71 -5.05 16.40
C ASN A 269 29.04 -5.41 17.08
N LYS A 270 29.38 -6.70 17.15
CA LYS A 270 30.65 -7.21 17.74
C LYS A 270 31.94 -6.75 17.02
N ARG A 271 31.87 -5.83 16.05
CA ARG A 271 33.04 -5.38 15.27
C ARG A 271 33.86 -4.26 15.90
N SER A 272 33.44 -3.70 17.04
CA SER A 272 34.16 -2.60 17.70
C SER A 272 35.14 -3.03 18.80
N SER A 273 35.38 -4.32 19.02
CA SER A 273 36.29 -4.80 20.09
C SER A 273 37.69 -5.24 19.61
N LEU A 274 38.12 -4.87 18.40
CA LEU A 274 39.47 -5.21 17.88
C LEU A 274 40.48 -4.06 17.97
N TYR A 275 40.16 -3.01 18.71
CA TYR A 275 41.11 -1.96 19.09
C TYR A 275 40.93 -1.64 20.57
N LEU A 276 41.46 -2.51 21.43
CA LEU A 276 41.82 -2.22 22.81
C LEU A 276 43.10 -3.00 23.12
#